data_AF-A0A444UKS4-F1
#
_entry.id   AF-A0A444UKS4-F1
#
_cell.length_a   1.000
_cell.length_b   1.000
_cell.length_c   1.000
_cell.angle_alpha   90.00
_cell.angle_beta   90.00
_cell.angle_gamma   90.00
#
_symmetry.space_group_name_H-M   'P 1'
#
loop_
_entity.id
_entity.type
_entity.pdbx_description
1 polymer ?
#
loop_
_entity_poly.entity_id
_entity_poly.type
_entity_poly.pdbx_seq_one_letter_code
_entity_poly.pdbx_strand_id
1 'polypeptide(L)'
;MYRYLGELVSRGAGSALASGCADSALPASASLLRVRHYSEAVGGQKEDDPNFFKMVEGFFDRGASIVEDKLVEDLKNKETEQQKRHRVRGILKIIKPCNHILSVSFPLKRDNGEWEVIEGYRAQHSQHRTPCKGGIRYSADVCVDEVKALASLMTYKCAVVGPGIDVPAPDMSTGEREMSWIADTYANTLGHNDINAHACVTGKPISQGGIHGRISATGRGLFHGIENFINEASYMSMLGLSPGFGDKTFVIQGFGNVGMHSMRYLHRYGAKCVGIGEVDGSIWNPNGIDPKELEDYKLQHGTIVGFPNSTPYEGSILEADCNILIPAASEKQLTKANAHKIKAKIVAEGANGPTTPEADKIFLERNIMVIPDLYLNAGGVTVSYFEWLKNLNHVSYGRLTFKYERDSNYHLLMSVQESLERKFGKVGGTLPVVPTEEFQARIAGASEKDIVHSGLAYTMERSARQIMRTAMKYNLGLDLRTAAYVNAIEKVFKVYNEAGLTFT
;
A
#
# COMPACT_ATOMS: atom_id res chain seq x y z
N MET A 1 -26.36 -37.25 37.06
CA MET A 1 -27.76 -37.47 36.64
C MET A 1 -27.72 -37.76 35.15
N TYR A 2 -27.87 -39.04 34.80
CA TYR A 2 -27.73 -39.62 33.46
C TYR A 2 -29.04 -39.48 32.65
N ARG A 3 -28.93 -39.65 31.31
CA ARG A 3 -29.98 -39.85 30.28
C ARG A 3 -30.56 -38.56 29.68
N TYR A 4 -30.79 -38.41 28.37
CA TYR A 4 -31.29 -39.38 27.39
C TYR A 4 -30.79 -39.02 25.97
N LEU A 5 -30.34 -40.03 25.23
CA LEU A 5 -30.04 -39.99 23.80
C LEU A 5 -30.50 -41.34 23.23
N GLY A 6 -31.28 -41.30 22.14
CA GLY A 6 -31.62 -42.46 21.32
C GLY A 6 -33.10 -42.52 20.92
N GLU A 7 -33.40 -42.32 19.64
CA GLU A 7 -33.72 -43.45 18.76
C GLU A 7 -33.79 -43.04 17.28
N LEU A 8 -33.19 -43.89 16.45
CA LEU A 8 -33.15 -43.87 14.99
C LEU A 8 -34.37 -44.64 14.43
N VAL A 9 -34.92 -44.12 13.33
CA VAL A 9 -35.36 -44.85 12.11
C VAL A 9 -36.36 -46.01 12.28
N SER A 10 -37.58 -45.80 11.77
CA SER A 10 -38.16 -46.70 10.74
C SER A 10 -39.54 -46.27 10.21
N ARG A 11 -39.67 -46.47 8.89
CA ARG A 11 -40.90 -46.70 8.06
C ARG A 11 -41.66 -45.50 7.50
N GLY A 12 -41.76 -45.50 6.17
CA GLY A 12 -42.79 -44.80 5.42
C GLY A 12 -42.40 -44.53 3.97
N ALA A 13 -42.57 -45.53 3.09
CA ALA A 13 -42.33 -45.42 1.67
C ALA A 13 -43.42 -44.59 0.93
N GLY A 14 -43.01 -43.90 -0.13
CA GLY A 14 -43.81 -43.71 -1.35
C GLY A 14 -44.63 -42.43 -1.50
N SER A 15 -44.17 -41.50 -2.35
CA SER A 15 -44.87 -41.15 -3.61
C SER A 15 -44.11 -40.04 -4.34
N ALA A 16 -43.94 -40.23 -5.65
CA ALA A 16 -43.39 -39.26 -6.56
C ALA A 16 -44.50 -38.30 -7.02
N LEU A 17 -44.23 -36.99 -7.01
CA LEU A 17 -44.93 -36.02 -7.86
C LEU A 17 -43.96 -34.92 -8.27
N ALA A 18 -43.67 -34.90 -9.57
CA ALA A 18 -42.98 -33.83 -10.27
C ALA A 18 -44.00 -32.72 -10.64
N SER A 19 -43.65 -31.48 -10.32
CA SER A 19 -44.18 -30.24 -10.93
C SER A 19 -43.25 -29.12 -10.43
N GLY A 20 -42.44 -28.45 -11.24
CA GLY A 20 -42.85 -27.60 -12.34
C GLY A 20 -42.72 -26.14 -11.87
N CYS A 21 -41.50 -25.64 -11.69
CA CYS A 21 -41.26 -24.22 -11.39
C CYS A 21 -41.53 -23.39 -12.63
N ALA A 22 -42.63 -22.63 -12.61
CA ALA A 22 -42.89 -21.56 -13.55
C ALA A 22 -42.25 -20.27 -13.01
N ASP A 23 -41.36 -19.69 -13.81
CA ASP A 23 -40.81 -18.36 -13.60
C ASP A 23 -41.92 -17.31 -13.66
N SER A 24 -42.17 -16.62 -12.55
CA SER A 24 -42.96 -15.38 -12.53
C SER A 24 -42.02 -14.18 -12.59
N ALA A 25 -41.89 -13.62 -13.80
CA ALA A 25 -41.19 -12.37 -14.05
C ALA A 25 -41.91 -11.19 -13.36
N LEU A 26 -41.20 -10.48 -12.49
CA LEU A 26 -41.61 -9.16 -11.98
C LEU A 26 -40.96 -8.05 -12.85
N PRO A 27 -41.66 -6.93 -13.09
CA PRO A 27 -41.29 -5.97 -14.11
C PRO A 27 -40.10 -5.10 -13.67
N ALA A 28 -39.13 -4.98 -14.58
CA ALA A 28 -37.96 -4.13 -14.43
C ALA A 28 -38.33 -2.64 -14.59
N SER A 29 -38.54 -1.94 -13.47
CA SER A 29 -38.43 -0.47 -13.44
C SER A 29 -38.01 0.01 -12.05
N ALA A 30 -36.72 -0.13 -11.76
CA ALA A 30 -36.02 0.68 -10.76
C ALA A 30 -34.56 0.83 -11.23
N SER A 31 -34.04 2.05 -11.15
CA SER A 31 -32.80 2.54 -11.75
C SER A 31 -31.59 1.61 -11.61
N LEU A 32 -31.16 1.03 -12.74
CA LEU A 32 -29.85 0.41 -12.88
C LEU A 32 -28.78 1.52 -13.05
N LEU A 33 -28.26 2.04 -11.94
CA LEU A 33 -26.86 2.46 -11.93
C LEU A 33 -26.04 1.17 -12.10
N ARG A 34 -25.72 0.81 -13.34
CA ARG A 34 -24.72 -0.23 -13.61
C ARG A 34 -23.39 0.27 -13.04
N VAL A 35 -23.01 -0.22 -11.86
CA VAL A 35 -21.66 -0.05 -11.33
C VAL A 35 -20.75 -0.86 -12.26
N ARG A 36 -19.98 -0.17 -13.10
CA ARG A 36 -18.97 -0.81 -13.97
C ARG A 36 -17.71 -1.05 -13.15
N HIS A 37 -17.16 -2.26 -13.23
CA HIS A 37 -15.94 -2.63 -12.52
C HIS A 37 -14.70 -2.46 -13.41
N TYR A 38 -13.53 -2.19 -12.80
CA TYR A 38 -12.25 -2.16 -13.50
C TYR A 38 -11.93 -3.51 -14.17
N SER A 39 -12.32 -4.62 -13.54
CA SER A 39 -12.20 -5.98 -14.07
C SER A 39 -13.05 -6.21 -15.34
N GLU A 40 -14.20 -5.54 -15.47
CA GLU A 40 -15.09 -5.65 -16.63
C GLU A 40 -14.64 -4.80 -17.82
N ALA A 41 -13.90 -3.71 -17.57
CA ALA A 41 -13.32 -2.86 -18.61
C ALA A 41 -12.21 -3.57 -19.41
N VAL A 42 -11.59 -4.60 -18.81
CA VAL A 42 -10.62 -5.48 -19.48
C VAL A 42 -11.39 -6.65 -20.10
N GLY A 43 -11.98 -6.43 -21.27
CA GLY A 43 -12.82 -7.41 -21.96
C GLY A 43 -12.20 -8.82 -22.01
N GLY A 44 -12.87 -9.78 -21.36
CA GLY A 44 -12.65 -11.22 -21.49
C GLY A 44 -11.43 -11.78 -20.75
N GLN A 45 -11.57 -12.17 -19.48
CA GLN A 45 -10.49 -12.87 -18.77
C GLN A 45 -11.04 -14.07 -17.96
N LYS A 46 -10.95 -15.26 -18.55
CA LYS A 46 -11.09 -16.55 -17.84
C LYS A 46 -9.80 -17.38 -17.81
N GLU A 47 -8.78 -17.05 -18.60
CA GLU A 47 -7.57 -17.89 -18.73
C GLU A 47 -6.47 -17.60 -17.69
N ASP A 48 -6.42 -16.41 -17.08
CA ASP A 48 -5.40 -16.03 -16.08
C ASP A 48 -6.00 -15.16 -14.97
N ASP A 49 -6.99 -15.71 -14.27
CA ASP A 49 -7.59 -15.11 -13.07
C ASP A 49 -7.32 -16.00 -11.84
N PRO A 50 -6.07 -16.03 -11.31
CA PRO A 50 -5.74 -16.86 -10.17
C PRO A 50 -6.47 -16.39 -8.92
N ASN A 51 -6.77 -17.33 -8.01
CA ASN A 51 -7.20 -17.00 -6.67
C ASN A 51 -6.19 -16.05 -6.02
N PHE A 52 -6.65 -14.90 -5.53
CA PHE A 52 -5.75 -13.82 -5.11
C PHE A 52 -4.85 -14.26 -3.93
N PHE A 53 -5.39 -15.02 -2.98
CA PHE A 53 -4.58 -15.51 -1.86
C PHE A 53 -3.50 -16.49 -2.34
N LYS A 54 -3.85 -17.40 -3.25
CA LYS A 54 -2.89 -18.35 -3.86
C LYS A 54 -1.82 -17.65 -4.71
N MET A 55 -2.18 -16.57 -5.39
CA MET A 55 -1.23 -15.73 -6.12
C MET A 55 -0.15 -15.17 -5.17
N VAL A 56 -0.58 -14.61 -4.03
CA VAL A 56 0.35 -14.06 -3.03
C VAL A 56 1.18 -15.16 -2.37
N GLU A 57 0.61 -16.35 -2.11
CA GLU A 57 1.36 -17.53 -1.65
C GLU A 57 2.43 -17.95 -2.66
N GLY A 58 2.15 -17.87 -3.96
CA GLY A 58 3.12 -18.17 -5.02
C GLY A 58 4.32 -17.22 -5.02
N PHE A 59 4.08 -15.91 -4.84
CA PHE A 59 5.16 -14.93 -4.67
C PHE A 59 5.99 -15.19 -3.40
N PHE A 60 5.33 -15.56 -2.30
CA PHE A 60 6.00 -15.96 -1.07
C PHE A 60 6.87 -17.21 -1.28
N ASP A 61 6.34 -18.26 -1.92
CA ASP A 61 7.05 -19.51 -2.15
C ASP A 61 8.30 -19.31 -3.02
N ARG A 62 8.21 -18.43 -4.03
CA ARG A 62 9.37 -18.03 -4.85
C ARG A 62 10.46 -17.39 -4.00
N GLY A 63 10.11 -16.42 -3.15
CA GLY A 63 11.06 -15.80 -2.22
C GLY A 63 11.64 -16.81 -1.22
N ALA A 64 10.80 -17.66 -0.64
CA ALA A 64 11.19 -18.69 0.33
C ALA A 64 12.22 -19.67 -0.25
N SER A 65 12.06 -20.08 -1.51
CA SER A 65 12.99 -20.98 -2.19
C SER A 65 14.42 -20.42 -2.30
N ILE A 66 14.55 -19.09 -2.42
CA ILE A 66 15.86 -18.42 -2.56
C ILE A 66 16.57 -18.27 -1.22
N VAL A 67 15.83 -18.00 -0.15
CA VAL A 67 16.43 -17.79 1.18
C VAL A 67 16.54 -19.05 2.02
N GLU A 68 15.91 -20.17 1.63
CA GLU A 68 15.87 -21.38 2.47
C GLU A 68 17.27 -21.78 2.96
N ASP A 69 18.26 -21.83 2.08
CA ASP A 69 19.63 -22.23 2.44
C ASP A 69 20.31 -21.22 3.38
N LYS A 70 20.11 -19.92 3.14
CA LYS A 70 20.63 -18.86 4.01
C LYS A 70 19.98 -18.92 5.41
N LEU A 71 18.67 -19.18 5.47
CA LEU A 71 17.95 -19.33 6.74
C LEU A 71 18.44 -20.55 7.52
N VAL A 72 18.78 -21.66 6.84
CA VAL A 72 19.39 -22.84 7.46
C VAL A 72 20.79 -22.52 7.99
N GLU A 73 21.61 -21.80 7.23
CA GLU A 73 22.97 -21.39 7.64
C GLU A 73 22.95 -20.46 8.86
N ASP A 74 22.00 -19.51 8.90
CA ASP A 74 21.85 -18.53 9.98
C ASP A 74 21.38 -19.17 11.31
N LEU A 75 20.88 -20.42 11.30
CA LEU A 75 20.46 -21.15 12.51
C LEU A 75 21.68 -21.63 13.32
N LYS A 76 22.04 -20.86 14.34
CA LYS A 76 23.09 -21.16 15.32
C LYS A 76 22.60 -22.08 16.46
N ASN A 77 22.19 -23.30 16.12
CA ASN A 77 21.76 -24.31 17.11
C ASN A 77 22.53 -25.64 16.93
N LYS A 78 22.35 -26.57 17.88
CA LYS A 78 23.00 -27.89 17.87
C LYS A 78 22.27 -28.92 16.98
N GLU A 79 21.24 -28.50 16.26
CA GLU A 79 20.45 -29.39 15.39
C GLU A 79 21.27 -29.80 14.16
N THR A 80 20.97 -30.97 13.60
CA THR A 80 21.56 -31.39 12.33
C THR A 80 21.04 -30.54 11.17
N GLU A 81 21.77 -30.48 10.05
CA GLU A 81 21.35 -29.72 8.86
C GLU A 81 19.94 -30.09 8.37
N GLN A 82 19.58 -31.38 8.42
CA GLN A 82 18.25 -31.83 8.05
C GLN A 82 17.17 -31.33 9.03
N GLN A 83 17.47 -31.34 10.34
CA GLN A 83 16.56 -30.80 11.36
C GLN A 83 16.36 -29.29 11.20
N LYS A 84 17.44 -28.54 10.96
CA LYS A 84 17.37 -27.10 10.66
C LYS A 84 16.49 -26.82 9.45
N ARG A 85 16.67 -27.58 8.35
CA ARG A 85 15.83 -27.44 7.15
C ARG A 85 14.36 -27.74 7.43
N HIS A 86 14.06 -28.77 8.21
CA HIS A 86 12.69 -29.04 8.65
C HIS A 86 12.11 -27.90 9.50
N ARG A 87 12.89 -27.33 10.42
CA ARG A 87 12.50 -26.17 11.23
C ARG A 87 12.23 -24.96 10.36
N VAL A 88 13.11 -24.65 9.41
CA VAL A 88 12.94 -23.53 8.47
C VAL A 88 11.64 -23.68 7.70
N ARG A 89 11.43 -24.84 7.06
CA ARG A 89 10.19 -25.13 6.31
C ARG A 89 8.96 -25.11 7.20
N GLY A 90 9.06 -25.56 8.44
CA GLY A 90 7.99 -25.50 9.44
C GLY A 90 7.57 -24.06 9.75
N ILE A 91 8.54 -23.18 10.02
CA ILE A 91 8.29 -21.76 10.26
C ILE A 91 7.65 -21.11 9.03
N LEU A 92 8.18 -21.36 7.83
CA LEU A 92 7.61 -20.80 6.60
C LEU A 92 6.17 -21.26 6.37
N LYS A 93 5.84 -22.51 6.71
CA LYS A 93 4.46 -23.02 6.68
C LYS A 93 3.54 -22.34 7.71
N ILE A 94 4.08 -21.88 8.85
CA ILE A 94 3.33 -21.10 9.84
C ILE A 94 3.09 -19.67 9.35
N ILE A 95 4.05 -19.07 8.64
CA ILE A 95 3.97 -17.68 8.16
C ILE A 95 2.94 -17.49 7.04
N LYS A 96 2.70 -18.51 6.20
CA LYS A 96 1.85 -18.40 5.00
C LYS A 96 0.35 -18.19 5.24
N PRO A 97 -0.33 -19.01 6.08
CA PRO A 97 -1.77 -18.88 6.27
C PRO A 97 -2.10 -17.68 7.15
N CYS A 98 -3.32 -17.14 7.01
CA CYS A 98 -3.82 -16.17 7.98
C CYS A 98 -4.15 -16.85 9.31
N ASN A 99 -3.72 -16.23 10.42
CA ASN A 99 -4.00 -16.73 11.77
C ASN A 99 -5.47 -16.61 12.16
N HIS A 100 -6.13 -15.50 11.83
CA HIS A 100 -7.55 -15.27 12.16
C HIS A 100 -8.31 -14.66 10.98
N ILE A 101 -9.55 -15.10 10.78
CA ILE A 101 -10.48 -14.51 9.81
C ILE A 101 -11.82 -14.39 10.51
N LEU A 102 -12.34 -13.17 10.57
CA LEU A 102 -13.68 -12.89 11.06
C LEU A 102 -14.58 -12.58 9.87
N SER A 103 -15.67 -13.33 9.77
CA SER A 103 -16.78 -13.06 8.85
C SER A 103 -17.99 -12.60 9.67
N VAL A 104 -18.57 -11.46 9.30
CA VAL A 104 -19.74 -10.89 9.96
C VAL A 104 -20.86 -10.67 8.94
N SER A 105 -22.08 -10.91 9.40
CA SER A 105 -23.30 -10.50 8.71
C SER A 105 -24.12 -9.70 9.71
N PHE A 106 -24.38 -8.43 9.42
CA PHE A 106 -25.12 -7.56 10.32
C PHE A 106 -26.21 -6.79 9.59
N PRO A 107 -27.40 -6.63 10.19
CA PRO A 107 -28.50 -5.92 9.57
C PRO A 107 -28.29 -4.41 9.65
N LEU A 108 -28.67 -3.70 8.59
CA LEU A 108 -28.82 -2.25 8.56
C LEU A 108 -30.24 -1.92 8.14
N LYS A 109 -30.78 -0.82 8.66
CA LYS A 109 -32.01 -0.23 8.15
C LYS A 109 -31.64 0.91 7.20
N ARG A 110 -32.03 0.79 5.93
CA ARG A 110 -31.82 1.83 4.90
C ARG A 110 -32.72 3.04 5.15
N ASP A 111 -32.40 4.15 4.51
CA ASP A 111 -33.17 5.41 4.62
C ASP A 111 -34.62 5.26 4.14
N ASN A 112 -34.87 4.36 3.18
CA ASN A 112 -36.22 4.02 2.71
C ASN A 112 -37.01 3.12 3.69
N GLY A 113 -36.40 2.73 4.81
CA GLY A 113 -36.99 1.89 5.85
C GLY A 113 -36.82 0.38 5.64
N GLU A 114 -36.30 -0.06 4.50
CA GLU A 114 -36.03 -1.47 4.22
C GLU A 114 -34.84 -1.98 5.04
N TRP A 115 -34.87 -3.27 5.38
CA TRP A 115 -33.76 -3.93 6.05
C TRP A 115 -32.89 -4.65 5.03
N GLU A 116 -31.58 -4.49 5.19
CA GLU A 116 -30.58 -5.16 4.37
C GLU A 116 -29.55 -5.81 5.29
N VAL A 117 -29.06 -6.98 4.90
CA VAL A 117 -27.94 -7.64 5.59
C VAL A 117 -26.66 -7.30 4.84
N ILE A 118 -25.70 -6.71 5.55
CA ILE A 118 -24.37 -6.42 5.03
C ILE A 118 -23.41 -7.52 5.47
N GLU A 119 -22.62 -8.00 4.52
CA GLU A 119 -21.50 -8.90 4.79
C GLU A 119 -20.21 -8.12 4.95
N GLY A 120 -19.36 -8.55 5.88
CA GLY A 120 -18.05 -7.96 6.12
C GLY A 120 -17.03 -8.98 6.55
N TYR A 121 -15.76 -8.74 6.20
CA TYR A 121 -14.66 -9.63 6.54
C TYR A 121 -13.46 -8.84 7.07
N ARG A 122 -12.75 -9.43 8.04
CA ARG A 122 -11.43 -8.93 8.46
C ARG A 122 -10.50 -10.11 8.73
N ALA A 123 -9.41 -10.18 7.97
CA ALA A 123 -8.36 -11.18 8.16
C ALA A 123 -7.16 -10.55 8.89
N GLN A 124 -6.66 -11.25 9.90
CA GLN A 124 -5.40 -10.95 10.56
C GLN A 124 -4.39 -12.02 10.18
N HIS A 125 -3.48 -11.66 9.29
CA HIS A 125 -2.57 -12.64 8.72
C HIS A 125 -1.53 -13.14 9.73
N SER A 126 -0.81 -12.25 10.39
CA SER A 126 0.21 -12.60 11.38
C SER A 126 0.20 -11.60 12.53
N GLN A 127 0.45 -12.08 13.75
CA GLN A 127 0.57 -11.26 14.96
C GLN A 127 2.03 -11.11 15.42
N HIS A 128 3.01 -11.64 14.67
CA HIS A 128 4.44 -11.65 15.06
C HIS A 128 4.97 -10.26 15.45
N ARG A 129 4.32 -9.21 14.95
CA ARG A 129 4.28 -7.87 15.53
C ARG A 129 2.84 -7.53 15.84
N THR A 130 2.58 -7.11 17.08
CA THR A 130 1.28 -6.56 17.45
C THR A 130 1.28 -5.04 17.35
N PRO A 131 0.15 -4.47 16.94
CA PRO A 131 -1.05 -5.01 16.35
C PRO A 131 -0.84 -5.36 14.89
N CYS A 132 -1.87 -5.99 14.34
CA CYS A 132 -2.10 -6.03 12.91
C CYS A 132 -2.36 -4.62 12.35
N LYS A 133 -2.09 -4.46 11.05
CA LYS A 133 -2.36 -3.23 10.30
C LYS A 133 -2.94 -3.59 8.94
N GLY A 134 -4.06 -2.96 8.57
CA GLY A 134 -4.71 -3.20 7.28
C GLY A 134 -5.75 -2.14 6.95
N GLY A 135 -6.06 -1.98 5.66
CA GLY A 135 -7.12 -1.08 5.20
C GLY A 135 -8.53 -1.62 5.46
N ILE A 136 -9.54 -0.82 5.13
CA ILE A 136 -10.96 -1.23 5.01
C ILE A 136 -11.42 -0.86 3.60
N ARG A 137 -11.80 -1.86 2.82
CA ARG A 137 -12.25 -1.72 1.44
C ARG A 137 -13.76 -1.85 1.36
N TYR A 138 -14.42 -0.91 0.67
CA TYR A 138 -15.83 -1.04 0.28
C TYR A 138 -15.90 -1.29 -1.23
N SER A 139 -16.19 -2.54 -1.60
CA SER A 139 -16.44 -2.96 -2.98
C SER A 139 -17.38 -4.16 -2.98
N ALA A 140 -18.14 -4.35 -4.06
CA ALA A 140 -18.89 -5.57 -4.29
C ALA A 140 -17.99 -6.78 -4.65
N ASP A 141 -16.74 -6.51 -5.03
CA ASP A 141 -15.73 -7.56 -5.31
C ASP A 141 -15.14 -8.19 -4.04
N VAL A 142 -15.46 -7.63 -2.86
CA VAL A 142 -14.92 -8.08 -1.59
C VAL A 142 -15.34 -9.52 -1.30
N CYS A 143 -14.36 -10.38 -1.08
CA CYS A 143 -14.57 -11.75 -0.64
C CYS A 143 -13.49 -12.17 0.36
N VAL A 144 -13.73 -13.28 1.08
CA VAL A 144 -12.80 -13.79 2.11
C VAL A 144 -11.38 -13.99 1.55
N ASP A 145 -11.25 -14.52 0.34
CA ASP A 145 -9.93 -14.78 -0.25
C ASP A 145 -9.19 -13.51 -0.68
N GLU A 146 -9.91 -12.50 -1.17
CA GLU A 146 -9.33 -11.17 -1.44
C GLU A 146 -8.82 -10.53 -0.14
N VAL A 147 -9.62 -10.57 0.92
CA VAL A 147 -9.24 -9.99 2.22
C VAL A 147 -8.06 -10.73 2.87
N LYS A 148 -7.98 -12.06 2.72
CA LYS A 148 -6.78 -12.84 3.14
C LYS A 148 -5.53 -12.44 2.37
N ALA A 149 -5.64 -12.25 1.05
CA ALA A 149 -4.53 -11.82 0.20
C ALA A 149 -4.03 -10.42 0.57
N LEU A 150 -4.94 -9.48 0.77
CA LEU A 150 -4.60 -8.12 1.19
C LEU A 150 -3.96 -8.13 2.59
N ALA A 151 -4.47 -8.95 3.53
CA ALA A 151 -3.90 -9.07 4.86
C ALA A 151 -2.47 -9.67 4.86
N SER A 152 -2.19 -10.66 4.01
CA SER A 152 -0.84 -11.22 3.87
C SER A 152 0.12 -10.22 3.22
N LEU A 153 -0.30 -9.52 2.15
CA LEU A 153 0.47 -8.42 1.55
C LEU A 153 0.81 -7.33 2.58
N MET A 154 -0.14 -7.00 3.48
CA MET A 154 0.12 -6.05 4.56
C MET A 154 1.18 -6.54 5.53
N THR A 155 1.22 -7.83 5.87
CA THR A 155 2.29 -8.37 6.75
C THR A 155 3.67 -8.21 6.11
N TYR A 156 3.79 -8.58 4.83
CA TYR A 156 5.08 -8.52 4.13
C TYR A 156 5.53 -7.07 3.88
N LYS A 157 4.57 -6.14 3.75
CA LYS A 157 4.80 -4.69 3.63
C LYS A 157 5.15 -4.02 4.98
N CYS A 158 4.58 -4.48 6.09
CA CYS A 158 4.52 -3.75 7.36
C CYS A 158 5.22 -4.46 8.51
N ALA A 159 6.45 -4.95 8.37
CA ALA A 159 7.17 -5.70 9.42
C ALA A 159 7.44 -4.93 10.76
N VAL A 160 6.76 -3.82 11.00
CA VAL A 160 6.73 -2.93 12.17
C VAL A 160 5.32 -2.29 12.09
N VAL A 161 4.32 -2.43 13.01
CA VAL A 161 4.11 -1.62 14.26
C VAL A 161 2.74 -1.70 15.00
N GLY A 162 2.75 -1.20 16.29
CA GLY A 162 1.80 -1.01 17.47
C GLY A 162 0.41 -0.27 17.30
N PRO A 163 -0.69 -0.33 18.17
CA PRO A 163 -1.10 -1.08 19.41
C PRO A 163 -2.54 -1.72 19.40
N GLY A 164 -3.00 -2.40 20.45
CA GLY A 164 -2.41 -3.63 20.97
C GLY A 164 -2.96 -4.90 20.29
N ILE A 165 -3.87 -4.79 19.30
CA ILE A 165 -4.43 -5.95 18.58
C ILE A 165 -4.49 -5.73 17.05
N ASP A 166 -5.25 -4.74 16.57
CA ASP A 166 -5.45 -4.49 15.13
C ASP A 166 -5.89 -3.05 14.84
N VAL A 167 -5.18 -2.34 13.95
CA VAL A 167 -5.42 -0.91 13.64
C VAL A 167 -5.84 -0.75 12.16
N PRO A 168 -7.09 -0.37 11.85
CA PRO A 168 -7.53 -0.13 10.47
C PRO A 168 -6.96 1.14 9.81
N ALA A 169 -7.20 1.29 8.51
CA ALA A 169 -6.85 2.45 7.67
C ALA A 169 -7.80 2.54 6.46
N PRO A 170 -7.75 3.64 5.68
CA PRO A 170 -8.44 3.72 4.40
C PRO A 170 -7.89 2.72 3.36
N ASP A 171 -8.78 2.25 2.47
CA ASP A 171 -8.50 1.52 1.23
C ASP A 171 -9.47 2.02 0.13
N MET A 172 -9.74 1.24 -0.91
CA MET A 172 -10.69 1.58 -1.96
C MET A 172 -12.06 1.93 -1.38
N SER A 173 -12.59 3.08 -1.83
CA SER A 173 -13.89 3.64 -1.45
C SER A 173 -14.06 4.01 0.03
N THR A 174 -12.96 4.09 0.80
CA THR A 174 -12.97 4.64 2.17
C THR A 174 -11.92 5.74 2.32
N GLY A 175 -12.16 6.70 3.21
CA GLY A 175 -11.28 7.85 3.43
C GLY A 175 -11.34 8.38 4.85
N GLU A 176 -10.97 9.64 5.00
CA GLU A 176 -10.94 10.29 6.33
C GLU A 176 -12.29 10.23 7.04
N ARG A 177 -13.40 10.32 6.29
CA ARG A 177 -14.76 10.28 6.85
C ARG A 177 -15.03 8.96 7.57
N GLU A 178 -14.82 7.82 6.91
CA GLU A 178 -15.06 6.50 7.51
C GLU A 178 -14.11 6.25 8.69
N MET A 179 -12.85 6.68 8.59
CA MET A 179 -11.90 6.55 9.71
C MET A 179 -12.31 7.40 10.92
N SER A 180 -12.91 8.57 10.69
CA SER A 180 -13.47 9.40 11.76
C SER A 180 -14.60 8.68 12.49
N TRP A 181 -15.51 8.01 11.76
CA TRP A 181 -16.61 7.26 12.37
C TRP A 181 -16.13 6.05 13.18
N ILE A 182 -15.11 5.35 12.69
CA ILE A 182 -14.51 4.22 13.40
C ILE A 182 -13.87 4.69 14.70
N ALA A 183 -13.09 5.77 14.65
CA ALA A 183 -12.43 6.34 15.83
C ALA A 183 -13.45 6.76 16.89
N ASP A 184 -14.47 7.51 16.47
CA ASP A 184 -15.52 8.02 17.34
C ASP A 184 -16.35 6.90 17.98
N THR A 185 -16.76 5.90 17.19
CA THR A 185 -17.51 4.75 17.69
C THR A 185 -16.69 3.97 18.72
N TYR A 186 -15.42 3.68 18.44
CA TYR A 186 -14.56 2.94 19.36
C TYR A 186 -14.31 3.73 20.66
N ALA A 187 -13.95 5.02 20.55
CA ALA A 187 -13.63 5.86 21.69
C ALA A 187 -14.83 6.09 22.61
N ASN A 188 -16.05 6.20 22.07
CA ASN A 188 -17.26 6.41 22.88
C ASN A 188 -17.92 5.11 23.38
N THR A 189 -17.37 3.93 23.04
CA THR A 189 -17.92 2.64 23.48
C THR A 189 -16.88 1.80 24.20
N LEU A 190 -16.23 0.87 23.52
CA LEU A 190 -15.27 -0.08 24.10
C LEU A 190 -14.01 0.63 24.64
N GLY A 191 -13.59 1.71 23.97
CA GLY A 191 -12.38 2.46 24.28
C GLY A 191 -12.57 3.63 25.25
N HIS A 192 -13.74 3.82 25.88
CA HIS A 192 -14.02 5.05 26.66
C HIS A 192 -13.06 5.30 27.84
N ASN A 193 -12.41 4.25 28.35
CA ASN A 193 -11.38 4.35 29.40
C ASN A 193 -9.95 4.19 28.86
N ASP A 194 -9.78 3.94 27.57
CA ASP A 194 -8.46 3.77 26.95
C ASP A 194 -7.88 5.14 26.59
N ILE A 195 -6.79 5.52 27.25
CA ILE A 195 -6.06 6.76 26.94
C ILE A 195 -5.62 6.82 25.47
N ASN A 196 -5.39 5.66 24.84
CA ASN A 196 -4.96 5.55 23.45
C ASN A 196 -6.12 5.22 22.50
N ALA A 197 -7.38 5.44 22.90
CA ALA A 197 -8.55 5.03 22.11
C ALA A 197 -8.52 5.55 20.66
N HIS A 198 -8.11 6.80 20.44
CA HIS A 198 -8.03 7.41 19.11
C HIS A 198 -6.90 6.85 18.23
N ALA A 199 -6.00 6.05 18.81
CA ALA A 199 -4.95 5.33 18.10
C ALA A 199 -5.46 4.00 17.50
N CYS A 200 -6.74 3.65 17.69
CA CYS A 200 -7.35 2.42 17.18
C CYS A 200 -7.45 2.37 15.64
N VAL A 201 -7.40 3.52 14.96
CA VAL A 201 -7.50 3.63 13.50
C VAL A 201 -6.60 4.77 13.02
N THR A 202 -6.12 4.67 11.78
CA THR A 202 -5.26 5.70 11.13
C THR A 202 -5.90 6.20 9.83
N GLY A 203 -5.38 7.26 9.24
CA GLY A 203 -6.02 7.94 8.11
C GLY A 203 -7.19 8.81 8.56
N LYS A 204 -7.18 9.27 9.81
CA LYS A 204 -8.19 10.16 10.38
C LYS A 204 -8.03 11.58 9.82
N PRO A 205 -9.10 12.40 9.85
CA PRO A 205 -8.96 13.84 9.66
C PRO A 205 -7.93 14.43 10.64
N ILE A 206 -7.19 15.46 10.22
CA ILE A 206 -6.18 16.12 11.08
C ILE A 206 -6.80 16.61 12.40
N SER A 207 -8.03 17.12 12.37
CA SER A 207 -8.78 17.57 13.55
C SER A 207 -9.13 16.45 14.54
N GLN A 208 -9.14 15.19 14.08
CA GLN A 208 -9.48 13.97 14.84
C GLN A 208 -8.21 13.19 15.26
N GLY A 209 -7.05 13.86 15.33
CA GLY A 209 -5.77 13.21 15.62
C GLY A 209 -5.08 12.59 14.41
N GLY A 210 -5.56 12.85 13.19
CA GLY A 210 -4.85 12.50 11.96
C GLY A 210 -3.48 13.16 11.83
N ILE A 211 -2.63 12.68 10.92
CA ILE A 211 -1.29 13.24 10.69
C ILE A 211 -1.20 13.97 9.35
N HIS A 212 -0.39 15.02 9.31
CA HIS A 212 -0.12 15.77 8.08
C HIS A 212 0.31 14.86 6.93
N GLY A 213 -0.26 15.09 5.75
CA GLY A 213 0.18 14.44 4.52
C GLY A 213 -0.28 12.99 4.34
N ARG A 214 -1.04 12.40 5.28
CA ARG A 214 -1.46 10.99 5.20
C ARG A 214 -2.25 10.65 3.95
N ILE A 215 -3.19 11.49 3.51
CA ILE A 215 -3.97 11.25 2.27
C ILE A 215 -3.03 11.08 1.06
N SER A 216 -2.02 11.95 0.98
CA SER A 216 -1.04 11.96 -0.12
C SER A 216 0.15 11.01 0.07
N ALA A 217 0.23 10.31 1.20
CA ALA A 217 1.41 9.55 1.59
C ALA A 217 1.72 8.39 0.63
N THR A 218 0.69 7.69 0.17
CA THR A 218 0.88 6.59 -0.79
C THR A 218 1.43 7.10 -2.11
N GLY A 219 0.84 8.15 -2.69
CA GLY A 219 1.34 8.75 -3.94
C GLY A 219 2.74 9.36 -3.81
N ARG A 220 3.07 9.94 -2.64
CA ARG A 220 4.43 10.40 -2.34
C ARG A 220 5.42 9.25 -2.22
N GLY A 221 5.01 8.15 -1.59
CA GLY A 221 5.79 6.92 -1.51
C GLY A 221 6.07 6.36 -2.90
N LEU A 222 5.07 6.33 -3.79
CA LEU A 222 5.22 5.95 -5.19
C LEU A 222 6.28 6.81 -5.88
N PHE A 223 6.21 8.14 -5.73
CA PHE A 223 7.23 9.04 -6.27
C PHE A 223 8.64 8.67 -5.79
N HIS A 224 8.86 8.57 -4.47
CA HIS A 224 10.18 8.22 -3.93
C HIS A 224 10.63 6.83 -4.36
N GLY A 225 9.71 5.86 -4.44
CA GLY A 225 10.07 4.52 -4.89
C GLY A 225 10.51 4.49 -6.33
N ILE A 226 9.79 5.17 -7.23
CA ILE A 226 10.22 5.33 -8.63
C ILE A 226 11.55 6.10 -8.69
N GLU A 227 11.68 7.20 -7.94
CA GLU A 227 12.89 8.04 -7.88
C GLU A 227 14.15 7.24 -7.53
N ASN A 228 14.05 6.34 -6.55
CA ASN A 228 15.18 5.50 -6.14
C ASN A 228 15.65 4.56 -7.24
N PHE A 229 14.76 4.01 -8.06
CA PHE A 229 15.17 3.10 -9.15
C PHE A 229 15.49 3.84 -10.45
N ILE A 230 14.78 4.93 -10.77
CA ILE A 230 14.96 5.69 -12.01
C ILE A 230 16.28 6.47 -12.02
N ASN A 231 16.85 6.77 -10.86
CA ASN A 231 18.15 7.43 -10.76
C ASN A 231 19.32 6.42 -10.73
N GLU A 232 19.04 5.12 -10.62
CA GLU A 232 20.07 4.09 -10.65
C GLU A 232 20.43 3.74 -12.10
N ALA A 233 21.56 4.26 -12.56
CA ALA A 233 22.05 4.09 -13.92
C ALA A 233 22.17 2.60 -14.33
N SER A 234 22.47 1.70 -13.38
CA SER A 234 22.55 0.26 -13.62
C SER A 234 21.22 -0.32 -14.10
N TYR A 235 20.11 -0.01 -13.43
CA TYR A 235 18.77 -0.43 -13.84
C TYR A 235 18.32 0.29 -15.11
N MET A 236 18.55 1.59 -15.22
CA MET A 236 18.13 2.36 -16.39
C MET A 236 18.83 1.91 -17.68
N SER A 237 20.11 1.50 -17.58
CA SER A 237 20.84 0.91 -18.71
C SER A 237 20.22 -0.40 -19.18
N MET A 238 19.74 -1.26 -18.27
CA MET A 238 19.04 -2.52 -18.63
C MET A 238 17.74 -2.24 -19.38
N LEU A 239 17.08 -1.11 -19.10
CA LEU A 239 15.81 -0.71 -19.72
C LEU A 239 15.99 0.11 -21.00
N GLY A 240 17.21 0.56 -21.31
CA GLY A 240 17.48 1.48 -22.40
C GLY A 240 16.89 2.88 -22.16
N LEU A 241 16.83 3.32 -20.90
CA LEU A 241 16.34 4.64 -20.51
C LEU A 241 17.46 5.49 -19.91
N SER A 242 17.33 6.81 -20.04
CA SER A 242 18.14 7.80 -19.32
C SER A 242 17.71 7.86 -17.84
N PRO A 243 18.63 8.08 -16.88
CA PRO A 243 18.25 8.36 -15.50
C PRO A 243 17.47 9.68 -15.34
N GLY A 244 16.61 9.73 -14.32
CA GLY A 244 15.81 10.91 -13.96
C GLY A 244 14.42 11.00 -14.62
N PHE A 245 13.68 12.03 -14.24
CA PHE A 245 12.25 12.20 -14.60
C PHE A 245 11.97 13.13 -15.77
N GLY A 246 12.85 14.11 -16.06
CA GLY A 246 12.51 15.27 -16.89
C GLY A 246 12.12 14.98 -18.36
N ASP A 247 12.49 13.82 -18.88
CA ASP A 247 12.17 13.36 -20.23
C ASP A 247 11.19 12.17 -20.26
N LYS A 248 10.62 11.81 -19.10
CA LYS A 248 9.77 10.62 -18.97
C LYS A 248 8.30 10.96 -19.10
N THR A 249 7.59 10.08 -19.78
CA THR A 249 6.12 10.06 -19.84
C THR A 249 5.56 8.96 -18.97
N PHE A 250 4.39 9.19 -18.38
CA PHE A 250 3.72 8.18 -17.57
C PHE A 250 2.21 8.15 -17.80
N VAL A 251 1.63 6.99 -17.54
CA VAL A 251 0.19 6.71 -17.62
C VAL A 251 -0.29 6.13 -16.30
N ILE A 252 -1.49 6.53 -15.87
CA ILE A 252 -2.08 6.07 -14.62
C ILE A 252 -3.44 5.41 -14.89
N GLN A 253 -3.63 4.20 -14.36
CA GLN A 253 -4.96 3.62 -14.23
C GLN A 253 -5.47 3.88 -12.81
N GLY A 254 -6.61 4.54 -12.69
CA GLY A 254 -7.23 4.93 -11.43
C GLY A 254 -6.81 6.33 -10.98
N PHE A 255 -7.76 7.25 -10.87
CA PHE A 255 -7.57 8.63 -10.44
C PHE A 255 -8.20 8.88 -9.05
N GLY A 256 -8.04 7.90 -8.15
CA GLY A 256 -8.33 8.03 -6.73
C GLY A 256 -7.15 8.60 -5.93
N ASN A 257 -7.15 8.41 -4.60
CA ASN A 257 -6.09 8.92 -3.71
C ASN A 257 -4.67 8.56 -4.17
N VAL A 258 -4.44 7.30 -4.58
CA VAL A 258 -3.12 6.85 -5.03
C VAL A 258 -2.74 7.51 -6.35
N GLY A 259 -3.54 7.33 -7.40
CA GLY A 259 -3.23 7.84 -8.73
C GLY A 259 -3.11 9.36 -8.81
N MET A 260 -4.05 10.10 -8.22
CA MET A 260 -4.04 11.57 -8.22
C MET A 260 -2.80 12.12 -7.54
N HIS A 261 -2.43 11.61 -6.36
CA HIS A 261 -1.24 12.09 -5.66
C HIS A 261 0.05 11.65 -6.35
N SER A 262 0.11 10.44 -6.91
CA SER A 262 1.26 10.01 -7.73
C SER A 262 1.47 10.93 -8.92
N MET A 263 0.40 11.27 -9.65
CA MET A 263 0.43 12.23 -10.76
C MET A 263 1.01 13.59 -10.31
N ARG A 264 0.51 14.13 -9.20
CA ARG A 264 0.95 15.42 -8.66
C ARG A 264 2.44 15.46 -8.33
N TYR A 265 2.98 14.40 -7.73
CA TYR A 265 4.40 14.37 -7.38
C TYR A 265 5.28 14.13 -8.61
N LEU A 266 4.94 13.19 -9.50
CA LEU A 266 5.72 12.97 -10.72
C LEU A 266 5.73 14.20 -11.63
N HIS A 267 4.58 14.86 -11.80
CA HIS A 267 4.47 16.11 -12.56
C HIS A 267 5.36 17.22 -11.97
N ARG A 268 5.38 17.37 -10.64
CA ARG A 268 6.22 18.36 -9.95
C ARG A 268 7.72 18.18 -10.24
N TYR A 269 8.17 16.94 -10.43
CA TYR A 269 9.58 16.63 -10.70
C TYR A 269 9.87 16.45 -12.20
N GLY A 270 8.98 16.92 -13.07
CA GLY A 270 9.22 17.08 -14.50
C GLY A 270 8.77 15.93 -15.39
N ALA A 271 8.24 14.82 -14.83
CA ALA A 271 7.66 13.77 -15.66
C ALA A 271 6.27 14.21 -16.18
N LYS A 272 5.89 13.73 -17.37
CA LYS A 272 4.67 14.16 -18.06
C LYS A 272 3.60 13.08 -18.00
N CYS A 273 2.42 13.40 -17.44
CA CYS A 273 1.26 12.51 -17.50
C CYS A 273 0.62 12.57 -18.88
N VAL A 274 0.63 11.47 -19.64
CA VAL A 274 0.10 11.45 -21.02
C VAL A 274 -1.25 10.76 -21.13
N GLY A 275 -1.65 9.97 -20.13
CA GLY A 275 -2.94 9.29 -20.14
C GLY A 275 -3.40 8.86 -18.75
N ILE A 276 -4.71 8.90 -18.55
CA ILE A 276 -5.37 8.53 -17.28
C ILE A 276 -6.63 7.74 -17.60
N GLY A 277 -6.83 6.62 -16.92
CA GLY A 277 -8.03 5.80 -17.07
C GLY A 277 -8.80 5.64 -15.77
N GLU A 278 -10.12 5.63 -15.88
CA GLU A 278 -11.08 5.33 -14.83
C GLU A 278 -12.06 4.26 -15.31
N VAL A 279 -13.01 3.85 -14.46
CA VAL A 279 -14.03 2.83 -14.78
C VAL A 279 -14.95 3.24 -15.93
N ASP A 280 -15.15 4.54 -16.13
CA ASP A 280 -16.09 5.12 -17.09
C ASP A 280 -15.44 5.50 -18.43
N GLY A 281 -14.12 5.64 -18.48
CA GLY A 281 -13.37 5.89 -19.70
C GLY A 281 -11.93 6.29 -19.45
N SER A 282 -11.18 6.52 -20.53
CA SER A 282 -9.79 6.96 -20.48
C SER A 282 -9.59 8.23 -21.29
N ILE A 283 -8.68 9.08 -20.83
CA ILE A 283 -8.29 10.32 -21.49
C ILE A 283 -6.81 10.30 -21.83
N TRP A 284 -6.45 11.01 -22.91
CA TRP A 284 -5.11 11.03 -23.46
C TRP A 284 -4.71 12.43 -23.92
N ASN A 285 -3.48 12.83 -23.62
CA ASN A 285 -2.86 14.01 -24.18
C ASN A 285 -1.33 13.83 -24.22
N PRO A 286 -0.70 13.67 -25.41
CA PRO A 286 0.74 13.50 -25.52
C PRO A 286 1.53 14.74 -25.07
N ASN A 287 0.90 15.93 -25.04
CA ASN A 287 1.52 17.15 -24.57
C ASN A 287 1.56 17.25 -23.04
N GLY A 288 0.80 16.42 -22.34
CA GLY A 288 0.73 16.39 -20.88
C GLY A 288 -0.64 16.81 -20.36
N ILE A 289 -1.04 16.21 -19.25
CA ILE A 289 -2.25 16.55 -18.50
C ILE A 289 -1.81 17.19 -17.17
N ASP A 290 -2.31 18.39 -16.86
CA ASP A 290 -2.05 19.06 -15.59
C ASP A 290 -2.87 18.40 -14.47
N PRO A 291 -2.25 17.99 -13.35
CA PRO A 291 -2.95 17.29 -12.27
C PRO A 291 -3.95 18.17 -11.53
N LYS A 292 -3.72 19.49 -11.43
CA LYS A 292 -4.60 20.39 -10.68
C LYS A 292 -5.86 20.70 -11.48
N GLU A 293 -5.72 20.98 -12.77
CA GLU A 293 -6.85 21.18 -13.68
C GLU A 293 -7.76 19.95 -13.74
N LEU A 294 -7.18 18.75 -13.82
CA LEU A 294 -7.96 17.53 -13.86
C LEU A 294 -8.64 17.20 -12.52
N GLU A 295 -7.96 17.42 -11.40
CA GLU A 295 -8.55 17.29 -10.06
C GLU A 295 -9.77 18.20 -9.92
N ASP A 296 -9.65 19.47 -10.30
CA ASP A 296 -10.75 20.44 -10.25
C ASP A 296 -11.90 20.05 -11.19
N TYR A 297 -11.59 19.55 -12.39
CA TYR A 297 -12.60 19.04 -13.31
C TYR A 297 -13.37 17.85 -12.73
N LYS A 298 -12.67 16.84 -12.18
CA LYS A 298 -13.30 15.66 -11.57
C LYS A 298 -14.15 16.03 -10.36
N LEU A 299 -13.72 16.98 -9.54
CA LEU A 299 -14.50 17.46 -8.39
C LEU A 299 -15.80 18.15 -8.84
N GLN A 300 -15.78 18.85 -9.97
CA GLN A 300 -16.97 19.55 -10.51
C GLN A 300 -17.93 18.62 -11.25
N HIS A 301 -17.41 17.65 -12.01
CA HIS A 301 -18.21 16.84 -12.94
C HIS A 301 -18.42 15.40 -12.48
N GLY A 302 -17.68 14.93 -11.47
CA GLY A 302 -17.73 13.56 -10.97
C GLY A 302 -17.03 12.53 -11.87
N THR A 303 -16.43 12.95 -12.98
CA THR A 303 -15.75 12.08 -13.97
C THR A 303 -14.51 12.78 -14.54
N ILE A 304 -13.58 12.00 -15.10
CA ILE A 304 -12.47 12.53 -15.92
C ILE A 304 -12.83 12.62 -17.41
N VAL A 305 -13.87 11.91 -17.84
CA VAL A 305 -14.29 11.85 -19.25
C VAL A 305 -14.84 13.20 -19.67
N GLY A 306 -14.37 13.71 -20.83
CA GLY A 306 -14.75 15.02 -21.33
C GLY A 306 -13.86 16.18 -20.86
N PHE A 307 -12.75 15.90 -20.17
CA PHE A 307 -11.77 16.91 -19.78
C PHE A 307 -11.25 17.69 -21.01
N PRO A 308 -11.44 19.04 -21.10
CA PRO A 308 -11.23 19.81 -22.32
C PRO A 308 -9.81 19.75 -22.91
N ASN A 309 -8.79 19.64 -22.05
CA ASN A 309 -7.38 19.58 -22.46
C ASN A 309 -6.91 18.15 -22.72
N SER A 310 -7.80 17.28 -23.19
CA SER A 310 -7.50 15.88 -23.53
C SER A 310 -8.46 15.35 -24.59
N THR A 311 -8.09 14.23 -25.22
CA THR A 311 -8.98 13.47 -26.09
C THR A 311 -9.37 12.15 -25.43
N PRO A 312 -10.59 11.64 -25.68
CA PRO A 312 -10.92 10.26 -25.31
C PRO A 312 -9.88 9.29 -25.89
N TYR A 313 -9.47 8.30 -25.09
CA TYR A 313 -8.57 7.25 -25.51
C TYR A 313 -9.34 5.98 -25.81
N GLU A 314 -9.29 5.53 -27.06
CA GLU A 314 -9.90 4.28 -27.49
C GLU A 314 -8.95 3.11 -27.23
N GLY A 315 -9.40 2.13 -26.46
CA GLY A 315 -8.63 0.95 -26.07
C GLY A 315 -8.18 0.95 -24.61
N SER A 316 -7.33 -0.01 -24.24
CA SER A 316 -6.87 -0.16 -22.86
C SER A 316 -5.79 0.87 -22.52
N ILE A 317 -6.04 1.69 -21.50
CA ILE A 317 -5.05 2.66 -21.00
C ILE A 317 -3.76 1.99 -20.52
N LEU A 318 -3.84 0.73 -20.07
CA LEU A 318 -2.68 -0.05 -19.64
C LEU A 318 -1.71 -0.34 -20.80
N GLU A 319 -2.22 -0.36 -22.03
CA GLU A 319 -1.45 -0.65 -23.25
C GLU A 319 -0.95 0.61 -23.96
N ALA A 320 -1.22 1.79 -23.38
CA ALA A 320 -0.82 3.07 -23.94
C ALA A 320 0.71 3.25 -23.94
N ASP A 321 1.20 4.02 -24.92
CA ASP A 321 2.64 4.24 -25.10
C ASP A 321 3.18 5.23 -24.07
N CYS A 322 4.04 4.77 -23.16
CA CYS A 322 4.65 5.61 -22.14
C CYS A 322 5.94 4.98 -21.60
N ASN A 323 6.71 5.70 -20.80
CA ASN A 323 7.87 5.10 -20.13
C ASN A 323 7.47 4.35 -18.85
N ILE A 324 6.54 4.92 -18.08
CA ILE A 324 6.13 4.42 -16.76
C ILE A 324 4.61 4.19 -16.73
N LEU A 325 4.19 2.96 -16.44
CA LEU A 325 2.79 2.60 -16.21
C LEU A 325 2.51 2.48 -14.70
N ILE A 326 1.47 3.14 -14.22
CA ILE A 326 1.08 3.13 -12.80
C ILE A 326 -0.33 2.55 -12.65
N PRO A 327 -0.48 1.24 -12.40
CA PRO A 327 -1.76 0.68 -12.01
C PRO A 327 -2.08 1.07 -10.55
N ALA A 328 -3.12 1.87 -10.36
CA ALA A 328 -3.56 2.45 -9.08
C ALA A 328 -5.08 2.30 -8.85
N ALA A 329 -5.68 1.28 -9.47
CA ALA A 329 -7.08 0.89 -9.33
C ALA A 329 -7.21 -0.38 -8.44
N SER A 330 -7.66 -1.50 -9.02
CA SER A 330 -7.81 -2.81 -8.38
C SER A 330 -6.63 -3.76 -8.67
N GLU A 331 -6.68 -4.96 -8.10
CA GLU A 331 -5.77 -6.07 -8.36
C GLU A 331 -5.98 -6.73 -9.74
N LYS A 332 -5.02 -7.57 -10.16
CA LYS A 332 -5.06 -8.45 -11.35
C LYS A 332 -5.43 -7.75 -12.67
N GLN A 333 -4.96 -6.52 -12.85
CA GLN A 333 -5.20 -5.73 -14.06
C GLN A 333 -4.23 -6.07 -15.20
N LEU A 334 -3.00 -6.47 -14.85
CA LEU A 334 -1.96 -6.93 -15.76
C LEU A 334 -1.91 -8.46 -15.69
N THR A 335 -2.33 -9.11 -16.76
CA THR A 335 -2.48 -10.57 -16.87
C THR A 335 -1.71 -11.10 -18.08
N LYS A 336 -1.62 -12.42 -18.21
CA LYS A 336 -1.05 -13.09 -19.39
C LYS A 336 -1.61 -12.55 -20.72
N ALA A 337 -2.89 -12.17 -20.73
CA ALA A 337 -3.60 -11.73 -21.92
C ALA A 337 -3.20 -10.32 -22.41
N ASN A 338 -2.74 -9.43 -21.53
CA ASN A 338 -2.38 -8.06 -21.92
C ASN A 338 -0.90 -7.72 -21.66
N ALA A 339 -0.17 -8.50 -20.85
CA ALA A 339 1.23 -8.24 -20.51
C ALA A 339 2.14 -8.13 -21.74
N HIS A 340 1.85 -8.85 -22.82
CA HIS A 340 2.61 -8.78 -24.08
C HIS A 340 2.37 -7.48 -24.87
N LYS A 341 1.27 -6.77 -24.60
CA LYS A 341 0.88 -5.52 -25.26
C LYS A 341 1.35 -4.28 -24.52
N ILE A 342 1.74 -4.41 -23.25
CA ILE A 342 2.28 -3.31 -22.45
C ILE A 342 3.53 -2.74 -23.13
N LYS A 343 3.53 -1.43 -23.36
CA LYS A 343 4.62 -0.71 -24.03
C LYS A 343 5.60 -0.08 -23.06
N ALA A 344 5.15 0.18 -21.82
CA ALA A 344 5.97 0.76 -20.76
C ALA A 344 7.21 -0.08 -20.42
N LYS A 345 8.27 0.58 -20.00
CA LYS A 345 9.52 -0.03 -19.53
C LYS A 345 9.57 -0.20 -18.01
N ILE A 346 8.79 0.60 -17.30
CA ILE A 346 8.65 0.55 -15.85
C ILE A 346 7.17 0.36 -15.53
N VAL A 347 6.84 -0.67 -14.75
CA VAL A 347 5.52 -0.85 -14.14
C VAL A 347 5.66 -0.54 -12.65
N ALA A 348 4.98 0.50 -12.20
CA ALA A 348 5.07 1.02 -10.84
C ALA A 348 3.77 0.73 -10.10
N GLU A 349 3.72 -0.40 -9.38
CA GLU A 349 2.50 -0.91 -8.74
C GLU A 349 2.01 -0.02 -7.58
N GLY A 350 1.00 0.81 -7.87
CA GLY A 350 0.31 1.63 -6.85
C GLY A 350 -0.78 0.88 -6.11
N ALA A 351 -1.55 0.06 -6.84
CA ALA A 351 -2.54 -0.86 -6.29
C ALA A 351 -1.85 -2.06 -5.61
N ASN A 352 -2.62 -2.84 -4.84
CA ASN A 352 -2.16 -4.11 -4.28
C ASN A 352 -2.41 -5.24 -5.29
N GLY A 353 -1.39 -6.02 -5.61
CA GLY A 353 -1.46 -7.16 -6.54
C GLY A 353 -2.00 -6.84 -7.94
N PRO A 354 -1.65 -5.72 -8.61
CA PRO A 354 -2.19 -5.41 -9.94
C PRO A 354 -1.67 -6.35 -11.03
N THR A 355 -0.58 -7.10 -10.79
CA THR A 355 0.07 -7.97 -11.78
C THR A 355 -0.01 -9.44 -11.37
N THR A 356 -0.45 -10.31 -12.27
CA THR A 356 -0.46 -11.77 -12.06
C THR A 356 0.95 -12.37 -12.21
N PRO A 357 1.23 -13.57 -11.67
CA PRO A 357 2.54 -14.21 -11.80
C PRO A 357 2.91 -14.51 -13.26
N GLU A 358 1.92 -14.85 -14.10
CA GLU A 358 2.13 -15.08 -15.52
C GLU A 358 2.49 -13.78 -16.27
N ALA A 359 1.88 -12.65 -15.90
CA ALA A 359 2.27 -11.34 -16.42
C ALA A 359 3.69 -10.95 -15.97
N ASP A 360 4.04 -11.20 -14.71
CA ASP A 360 5.37 -10.95 -14.15
C ASP A 360 6.46 -11.71 -14.93
N LYS A 361 6.20 -12.96 -15.32
CA LYS A 361 7.08 -13.75 -16.19
C LYS A 361 7.30 -13.09 -17.56
N ILE A 362 6.22 -12.64 -18.21
CA ILE A 362 6.30 -11.95 -19.51
C ILE A 362 7.09 -10.64 -19.38
N PHE A 363 6.92 -9.89 -18.29
CA PHE A 363 7.68 -8.66 -18.05
C PHE A 363 9.17 -8.91 -17.89
N LEU A 364 9.56 -9.97 -17.18
CA LEU A 364 10.97 -10.36 -17.07
C LEU A 364 11.57 -10.73 -18.44
N GLU A 365 10.86 -11.52 -19.25
CA GLU A 365 11.30 -11.89 -20.60
C GLU A 365 11.46 -10.67 -21.53
N ARG A 366 10.68 -9.62 -21.31
CA ARG A 366 10.67 -8.39 -22.11
C ARG A 366 11.55 -7.26 -21.56
N ASN A 367 12.33 -7.53 -20.51
CA ASN A 367 13.12 -6.52 -19.79
C ASN A 367 12.27 -5.30 -19.37
N ILE A 368 11.10 -5.56 -18.78
CA ILE A 368 10.24 -4.55 -18.16
C ILE A 368 10.47 -4.65 -16.65
N MET A 369 10.83 -3.54 -16.02
CA MET A 369 11.05 -3.49 -14.57
C MET A 369 9.71 -3.29 -13.85
N VAL A 370 9.31 -4.27 -13.05
CA VAL A 370 8.18 -4.14 -12.14
C VAL A 370 8.68 -3.72 -10.77
N ILE A 371 8.34 -2.51 -10.33
CA ILE A 371 8.59 -2.06 -8.96
C ILE A 371 7.42 -2.54 -8.11
N PRO A 372 7.63 -3.50 -7.19
CA PRO A 372 6.55 -4.29 -6.60
C PRO A 372 5.75 -3.51 -5.56
N ASP A 373 4.46 -3.82 -5.50
CA ASP A 373 3.47 -3.27 -4.57
C ASP A 373 3.89 -3.31 -3.09
N LEU A 374 4.48 -4.42 -2.62
CA LEU A 374 4.98 -4.62 -1.26
C LEU A 374 5.93 -3.49 -0.83
N TYR A 375 6.71 -2.97 -1.77
CA TYR A 375 7.59 -1.83 -1.53
C TYR A 375 6.91 -0.52 -1.87
N LEU A 376 6.39 -0.41 -3.09
CA LEU A 376 6.16 0.89 -3.70
C LEU A 376 5.00 1.67 -3.05
N ASN A 377 3.92 0.98 -2.70
CA ASN A 377 2.75 1.61 -2.05
C ASN A 377 2.85 1.62 -0.52
N ALA A 378 3.99 1.21 0.06
CA ALA A 378 4.23 1.18 1.51
C ALA A 378 4.28 2.57 2.16
N GLY A 379 4.30 3.65 1.39
CA GLY A 379 4.24 5.01 1.92
C GLY A 379 2.97 5.27 2.73
N GLY A 380 1.83 4.69 2.32
CA GLY A 380 0.56 4.83 3.05
C GLY A 380 0.64 4.25 4.47
N VAL A 381 1.19 3.05 4.61
CA VAL A 381 1.35 2.43 5.93
C VAL A 381 2.46 3.06 6.77
N THR A 382 3.55 3.52 6.12
CA THR A 382 4.64 4.24 6.79
C THR A 382 4.12 5.52 7.47
N VAL A 383 3.27 6.29 6.79
CA VAL A 383 2.71 7.50 7.39
C VAL A 383 1.56 7.19 8.35
N SER A 384 0.79 6.11 8.13
CA SER A 384 -0.13 5.59 9.15
C SER A 384 0.61 5.20 10.44
N TYR A 385 1.83 4.66 10.33
CA TYR A 385 2.66 4.39 11.50
C TYR A 385 3.01 5.67 12.25
N PHE A 386 3.41 6.73 11.54
CA PHE A 386 3.69 8.02 12.17
C PHE A 386 2.45 8.64 12.82
N GLU A 387 1.28 8.52 12.20
CA GLU A 387 0.01 8.92 12.80
C GLU A 387 -0.26 8.18 14.10
N TRP A 388 -0.03 6.88 14.05
CA TRP A 388 -0.22 6.03 15.20
C TRP A 388 0.71 6.44 16.37
N LEU A 389 2.01 6.64 16.10
CA LEU A 389 2.96 7.13 17.10
C LEU A 389 2.57 8.50 17.63
N LYS A 390 2.10 9.42 16.77
CA LYS A 390 1.61 10.73 17.18
C LYS A 390 0.48 10.59 18.21
N ASN A 391 -0.46 9.68 17.97
CA ASN A 391 -1.58 9.46 18.89
C ASN A 391 -1.12 8.86 20.23
N LEU A 392 -0.15 7.96 20.23
CA LEU A 392 0.44 7.47 21.49
C LEU A 392 1.20 8.53 22.29
N ASN A 393 1.90 9.42 21.59
CA ASN A 393 2.73 10.42 22.26
C ASN A 393 1.91 11.58 22.82
N HIS A 394 0.65 11.75 22.41
CA HIS A 394 -0.26 12.83 22.86
C HIS A 394 0.31 14.25 22.66
N VAL A 395 1.30 14.41 21.78
CA VAL A 395 2.01 15.68 21.54
C VAL A 395 2.29 15.86 20.04
N SER A 396 2.05 17.06 19.53
CA SER A 396 2.45 17.44 18.17
C SER A 396 3.98 17.54 18.08
N TYR A 397 4.58 16.93 17.06
CA TYR A 397 6.03 16.96 16.83
C TYR A 397 6.58 18.40 16.83
N GLY A 398 7.69 18.59 17.54
CA GLY A 398 8.40 19.87 17.67
C GLY A 398 7.82 20.84 18.72
N ARG A 399 6.58 20.64 19.19
CA ARG A 399 5.91 21.58 20.12
C ARG A 399 6.71 21.88 21.39
N LEU A 400 7.38 20.86 21.95
CA LEU A 400 8.14 20.99 23.20
C LEU A 400 9.55 21.57 22.99
N THR A 401 10.06 21.58 21.76
CA THR A 401 11.47 21.86 21.48
C THR A 401 11.69 23.07 20.57
N PHE A 402 10.71 23.52 19.78
CA PHE A 402 10.90 24.56 18.75
C PHE A 402 11.65 25.80 19.22
N LYS A 403 11.24 26.38 20.36
CA LYS A 403 11.89 27.59 20.89
C LYS A 403 13.30 27.29 21.39
N TYR A 404 13.47 26.17 22.10
CA TYR A 404 14.77 25.78 22.64
C TYR A 404 15.77 25.51 21.52
N GLU A 405 15.38 24.75 20.50
CA GLU A 405 16.22 24.42 19.35
C GLU A 405 16.61 25.67 18.55
N ARG A 406 15.64 26.57 18.33
CA ARG A 406 15.89 27.86 17.68
C ARG A 406 16.94 28.67 18.44
N ASP A 407 16.73 28.88 19.74
CA ASP A 407 17.63 29.67 20.57
C ASP A 407 19.02 29.01 20.65
N SER A 408 19.06 27.67 20.79
CA SER A 408 20.29 26.87 20.78
C SER A 408 21.08 27.05 19.48
N ASN A 409 20.42 26.96 18.33
CA ASN A 409 21.06 27.14 17.03
C ASN A 409 21.60 28.57 16.84
N TYR A 410 20.86 29.60 17.26
CA TYR A 410 21.39 30.97 17.24
C TYR A 410 22.58 31.16 18.19
N HIS A 411 22.56 30.56 19.39
CA HIS A 411 23.72 30.58 20.28
C HIS A 411 24.92 29.81 19.70
N LEU A 412 24.70 28.73 18.96
CA LEU A 412 25.74 28.00 18.26
C LEU A 412 26.39 28.89 17.18
N LEU A 413 25.58 29.53 16.33
CA LEU A 413 26.07 30.48 15.32
C LEU A 413 26.82 31.65 15.97
N MET A 414 26.29 32.19 17.07
CA MET A 414 26.94 33.26 17.85
C MET A 414 28.28 32.79 18.43
N SER A 415 28.36 31.57 18.95
CA SER A 415 29.61 31.02 19.50
C SER A 415 30.71 30.93 18.43
N VAL A 416 30.34 30.56 17.19
CA VAL A 416 31.27 30.56 16.05
C VAL A 416 31.68 31.98 15.69
N GLN A 417 30.73 32.90 15.59
CA GLN A 417 30.99 34.32 15.33
C GLN A 417 31.96 34.91 16.36
N GLU A 418 31.66 34.80 17.65
CA GLU A 418 32.51 35.33 18.73
C GLU A 418 33.90 34.70 18.73
N SER A 419 34.02 33.41 18.39
CA SER A 419 35.31 32.71 18.29
C SER A 419 36.16 33.25 17.15
N LEU A 420 35.56 33.51 15.99
CA LEU A 420 36.22 34.13 14.84
C LEU A 420 36.60 35.59 15.13
N GLU A 421 35.69 36.37 15.70
CA GLU A 421 35.95 37.76 16.08
C GLU A 421 37.04 37.87 17.16
N ARG A 422 37.10 36.94 18.12
CA ARG A 422 38.20 36.90 19.11
C ARG A 422 39.56 36.65 18.46
N LYS A 423 39.61 35.86 17.38
CA LYS A 423 40.85 35.51 16.68
C LYS A 423 41.27 36.57 15.66
N PHE A 424 40.31 37.16 14.93
CA PHE A 424 40.55 37.98 13.74
C PHE A 424 40.00 39.42 13.85
N GLY A 425 39.21 39.72 14.88
CA GLY A 425 38.39 40.95 14.97
C GLY A 425 39.18 42.26 15.11
N LYS A 426 40.47 42.21 15.44
CA LYS A 426 41.32 43.42 15.43
C LYS A 426 41.71 43.89 14.02
N VAL A 427 41.53 43.05 12.99
CA VAL A 427 41.96 43.34 11.61
C VAL A 427 40.78 43.31 10.62
N GLY A 428 39.71 42.56 10.91
CA GLY A 428 38.64 42.25 9.93
C GLY A 428 37.25 42.82 10.17
N GLY A 429 36.99 43.57 11.25
CA GLY A 429 35.63 44.02 11.59
C GLY A 429 34.73 42.91 12.15
N THR A 430 33.41 43.14 12.17
CA THR A 430 32.41 42.14 12.58
C THR A 430 32.27 41.04 11.53
N LEU A 431 32.18 39.78 11.96
CA LEU A 431 32.08 38.61 11.08
C LEU A 431 30.73 37.91 11.30
N PRO A 432 29.64 38.42 10.72
CA PRO A 432 28.31 37.90 11.00
C PRO A 432 28.16 36.46 10.51
N VAL A 433 27.87 35.54 11.43
CA VAL A 433 27.55 34.15 11.11
C VAL A 433 26.02 34.01 11.11
N VAL A 434 25.43 34.03 9.93
CA VAL A 434 23.98 33.98 9.73
C VAL A 434 23.55 32.69 9.04
N PRO A 435 22.33 32.19 9.34
CA PRO A 435 21.81 31.00 8.68
C PRO A 435 21.54 31.26 7.18
N THR A 436 21.73 30.23 6.35
CA THR A 436 21.25 30.23 4.96
C THR A 436 19.72 30.16 4.92
N GLU A 437 19.10 30.44 3.77
CA GLU A 437 17.63 30.35 3.62
C GLU A 437 17.09 28.95 3.97
N GLU A 438 17.77 27.90 3.50
CA GLU A 438 17.41 26.51 3.80
C GLU A 438 17.55 26.17 5.29
N PHE A 439 18.61 26.65 5.95
CA PHE A 439 18.82 26.40 7.37
C PHE A 439 17.87 27.25 8.22
N GLN A 440 17.55 28.48 7.80
CA GLN A 440 16.57 29.34 8.45
C GLN A 440 15.18 28.70 8.48
N ALA A 441 14.79 27.99 7.42
CA ALA A 441 13.54 27.21 7.40
C ALA A 441 13.53 26.04 8.40
N ARG A 442 14.71 25.57 8.84
CA ARG A 442 14.90 24.44 9.76
C ARG A 442 15.42 24.87 11.14
N ILE A 443 15.54 26.16 11.41
CA ILE A 443 16.23 26.69 12.59
C ILE A 443 15.61 26.22 13.90
N ALA A 444 14.29 26.01 13.91
CA ALA A 444 13.54 25.54 15.08
C ALA A 444 13.52 24.01 15.20
N GLY A 445 14.17 23.27 14.30
CA GLY A 445 14.06 21.81 14.23
C GLY A 445 12.85 21.34 13.43
N ALA A 446 12.52 20.05 13.54
CA ALA A 446 11.54 19.39 12.69
C ALA A 446 10.09 19.52 13.21
N SER A 447 9.18 19.98 12.35
CA SER A 447 7.73 19.91 12.58
C SER A 447 7.14 18.55 12.18
N GLU A 448 5.87 18.32 12.49
CA GLU A 448 5.14 17.11 12.04
C GLU A 448 5.25 16.90 10.52
N LYS A 449 5.11 17.97 9.73
CA LYS A 449 5.24 17.91 8.27
C LYS A 449 6.64 17.44 7.86
N ASP A 450 7.68 17.97 8.52
CA ASP A 450 9.07 17.64 8.20
C ASP A 450 9.39 16.19 8.57
N ILE A 451 8.91 15.72 9.72
CA ILE A 451 9.05 14.31 10.16
C ILE A 451 8.38 13.37 9.18
N VAL A 452 7.14 13.66 8.75
CA VAL A 452 6.44 12.82 7.77
C VAL A 452 7.20 12.77 6.45
N HIS A 453 7.64 13.93 5.94
CA HIS A 453 8.33 14.01 4.65
C HIS A 453 9.69 13.30 4.68
N SER A 454 10.54 13.63 5.66
CA SER A 454 11.88 13.06 5.77
C SER A 454 11.86 11.60 6.19
N GLY A 455 11.00 11.22 7.12
CA GLY A 455 10.83 9.84 7.58
C GLY A 455 10.32 8.92 6.47
N LEU A 456 9.38 9.39 5.65
CA LEU A 456 8.91 8.64 4.48
C LEU A 456 10.04 8.49 3.44
N ALA A 457 10.70 9.58 3.05
CA ALA A 457 11.79 9.54 2.09
C ALA A 457 12.91 8.58 2.53
N TYR A 458 13.35 8.70 3.78
CA TYR A 458 14.36 7.81 4.38
C TYR A 458 13.94 6.33 4.33
N THR A 459 12.68 6.04 4.67
CA THR A 459 12.17 4.65 4.70
C THR A 459 12.11 4.06 3.30
N MET A 460 11.64 4.83 2.31
CA MET A 460 11.58 4.41 0.91
C MET A 460 12.98 4.19 0.31
N GLU A 461 13.91 5.10 0.57
CA GLU A 461 15.31 5.02 0.13
C GLU A 461 16.04 3.82 0.77
N ARG A 462 15.94 3.68 2.10
CA ARG A 462 16.55 2.56 2.83
C ARG A 462 16.03 1.22 2.30
N SER A 463 14.73 1.11 2.07
CA SER A 463 14.10 -0.13 1.62
C SER A 463 14.43 -0.43 0.15
N ALA A 464 14.51 0.59 -0.72
CA ALA A 464 14.98 0.44 -2.11
C ALA A 464 16.37 -0.18 -2.13
N ARG A 465 17.31 0.39 -1.36
CA ARG A 465 18.69 -0.12 -1.28
C ARG A 465 18.75 -1.53 -0.73
N GLN A 466 17.89 -1.90 0.22
CA GLN A 466 17.80 -3.29 0.69
C GLN A 466 17.34 -4.23 -0.42
N ILE A 467 16.34 -3.83 -1.21
CA ILE A 467 15.85 -4.62 -2.35
C ILE A 467 16.94 -4.75 -3.42
N MET A 468 17.60 -3.66 -3.81
CA MET A 468 18.67 -3.66 -4.80
C MET A 468 19.85 -4.56 -4.36
N ARG A 469 20.30 -4.45 -3.11
CA ARG A 469 21.36 -5.32 -2.57
C ARG A 469 20.97 -6.79 -2.60
N THR A 470 19.73 -7.11 -2.28
CA THR A 470 19.21 -8.47 -2.32
C THR A 470 19.10 -8.99 -3.76
N ALA A 471 18.61 -8.16 -4.68
CA ALA A 471 18.55 -8.50 -6.10
C ALA A 471 19.95 -8.77 -6.67
N MET A 472 20.95 -7.96 -6.28
CA MET A 472 22.35 -8.20 -6.64
C MET A 472 22.90 -9.49 -6.00
N LYS A 473 22.68 -9.68 -4.71
CA LYS A 473 23.20 -10.84 -3.95
C LYS A 473 22.74 -12.17 -4.55
N TYR A 474 21.47 -12.26 -4.95
CA TYR A 474 20.88 -13.49 -5.50
C TYR A 474 20.75 -13.46 -7.03
N ASN A 475 21.39 -12.50 -7.70
CA ASN A 475 21.39 -12.34 -9.15
C ASN A 475 19.99 -12.37 -9.79
N LEU A 476 19.05 -11.63 -9.19
CA LEU A 476 17.64 -11.57 -9.60
C LEU A 476 17.37 -10.59 -10.74
N GLY A 477 18.34 -9.74 -11.10
CA GLY A 477 18.19 -8.74 -12.16
C GLY A 477 17.01 -7.79 -11.89
N LEU A 478 16.01 -7.81 -12.77
CA LEU A 478 14.78 -7.00 -12.68
C LEU A 478 13.66 -7.64 -11.83
N ASP A 479 13.86 -8.83 -11.27
CA ASP A 479 12.90 -9.49 -10.38
C ASP A 479 12.95 -8.90 -8.96
N LEU A 480 12.52 -7.63 -8.88
CA LEU A 480 12.47 -6.85 -7.64
C LEU A 480 11.39 -7.36 -6.68
N ARG A 481 10.32 -7.96 -7.21
CA ARG A 481 9.25 -8.59 -6.41
C ARG A 481 9.83 -9.68 -5.54
N THR A 482 10.55 -10.62 -6.13
CA THR A 482 11.16 -11.72 -5.37
C THR A 482 12.19 -11.20 -4.38
N ALA A 483 13.01 -10.21 -4.75
CA ALA A 483 13.95 -9.57 -3.82
C ALA A 483 13.24 -8.93 -2.61
N ALA A 484 12.06 -8.33 -2.82
CA ALA A 484 11.25 -7.76 -1.73
C ALA A 484 10.68 -8.86 -0.82
N TYR A 485 10.15 -9.96 -1.38
CA TYR A 485 9.67 -11.11 -0.59
C TYR A 485 10.80 -11.78 0.20
N VAL A 486 11.98 -11.94 -0.40
CA VAL A 486 13.19 -12.41 0.30
C VAL A 486 13.45 -11.58 1.56
N ASN A 487 13.48 -10.25 1.42
CA ASN A 487 13.69 -9.34 2.55
C ASN A 487 12.59 -9.42 3.61
N ALA A 488 11.33 -9.59 3.19
CA ALA A 488 10.19 -9.73 4.10
C ALA A 488 10.26 -11.05 4.88
N ILE A 489 10.51 -12.16 4.18
CA ILE A 489 10.63 -13.50 4.75
C ILE A 489 11.74 -13.52 5.79
N GLU A 490 12.93 -13.01 5.48
CA GLU A 490 14.05 -12.97 6.45
C GLU A 490 13.67 -12.22 7.74
N LYS A 491 12.97 -11.08 7.62
CA LYS A 491 12.56 -10.27 8.78
C LYS A 491 11.50 -10.97 9.63
N VAL A 492 10.47 -11.55 9.00
CA VAL A 492 9.38 -12.25 9.70
C VAL A 492 9.89 -13.55 10.31
N PHE A 493 10.66 -14.33 9.54
CA PHE A 493 11.28 -15.57 9.99
C PHE A 493 12.12 -15.38 11.25
N LYS A 494 12.92 -14.31 11.30
CA LYS A 494 13.76 -14.00 12.46
C LYS A 494 12.94 -13.89 13.74
N VAL A 495 11.77 -13.25 13.69
CA VAL A 495 10.88 -13.11 14.84
C VAL A 495 10.38 -14.48 15.31
N TYR A 496 9.84 -15.30 14.41
CA TYR A 496 9.37 -16.64 14.76
C TYR A 496 10.47 -17.53 15.31
N ASN A 497 11.68 -17.47 14.72
CA ASN A 497 12.80 -18.29 15.14
C ASN A 497 13.26 -17.95 16.57
N GLU A 498 13.31 -16.67 16.93
CA GLU A 498 13.72 -16.18 18.24
C GLU A 498 12.63 -16.34 19.32
N ALA A 499 11.35 -16.34 18.92
CA ALA A 499 10.22 -16.30 19.86
C ALA A 499 9.67 -17.68 20.32
N GLY A 500 10.18 -18.80 19.78
CA GLY A 500 9.70 -20.13 20.18
C GLY A 500 8.39 -20.57 19.52
N LEU A 501 8.04 -19.97 18.36
CA LEU A 501 7.03 -20.42 17.38
C LEU A 501 5.53 -20.26 17.71
N THR A 502 5.10 -20.31 18.98
CA THR A 502 3.68 -20.58 19.30
C THR A 502 2.81 -19.38 19.69
N PHE A 503 3.32 -18.41 20.44
CA PHE A 503 2.51 -17.28 20.95
C PHE A 503 3.06 -15.92 20.48
N THR A 504 3.21 -15.77 19.17
CA THR A 504 3.63 -14.51 18.53
C THR A 504 2.89 -14.25 17.26
#